data_AF-A0AAV3S9A7-F1
#
_entry.id   AF-A0AAV3S9A7-F1
#
_cell.length_a   1.000
_cell.length_b   1.000
_cell.length_c   1.000
_cell.angle_alpha   90.00
_cell.angle_beta   90.00
_cell.angle_gamma   90.00
#
_symmetry.space_group_name_H-M   'P 1'
#
loop_
_entity.id
_entity.type
_entity.pdbx_description
1 polymer ?
#
loop_
_entity_poly.entity_id
_entity_poly.type
_entity_poly.pdbx_seq_one_letter_code
_entity_poly.pdbx_strand_id
1 'polypeptide(L)'
;MLVTISGPPGSGKSTVASTLADHLDYEHISGGDIFRGLADERGLTLEEFNELAEEDPQIDKELDKQLRETARERDDVVLESRLAGWMAGEYADIKIWLDAPLGTRCRRIAEREGKTPAAARKETEKREASENARYAQYYDIDFDDLTIYDLSVNTARWGPDEVTDIVLYAVDSYVPSQDEGPTPIDDVRYEF
;
A
#
# COMPACT_ATOMS: atom_id res chain seq x y z
N MET A 1 -6.57 14.01 -9.70
CA MET A 1 -6.37 13.76 -8.25
C MET A 1 -5.55 12.49 -8.08
N LEU A 2 -4.64 12.44 -7.11
CA LEU A 2 -3.89 11.25 -6.72
C LEU A 2 -4.41 10.75 -5.37
N VAL A 3 -4.93 9.52 -5.35
CA VAL A 3 -5.37 8.85 -4.12
C VAL A 3 -4.44 7.69 -3.83
N THR A 4 -4.00 7.54 -2.59
CA THR A 4 -3.18 6.39 -2.18
C THR A 4 -3.95 5.45 -1.27
N ILE A 5 -3.71 4.16 -1.44
CA ILE A 5 -4.20 3.11 -0.55
C ILE A 5 -3.03 2.32 0.00
N SER A 6 -2.80 2.49 1.30
CA SER A 6 -1.77 1.82 2.11
C SER A 6 -2.35 0.78 3.06
N GLY A 7 -1.47 -0.02 3.66
CA GLY A 7 -1.84 -0.99 4.69
C GLY A 7 -1.15 -2.35 4.55
N PRO A 8 -1.27 -3.21 5.57
CA PRO A 8 -0.60 -4.50 5.58
C PRO A 8 -1.23 -5.53 4.62
N PRO A 9 -0.55 -6.65 4.33
CA PRO A 9 -1.10 -7.76 3.58
C PRO A 9 -2.42 -8.26 4.16
N GLY A 10 -3.39 -8.58 3.30
CA GLY A 10 -4.69 -9.11 3.71
C GLY A 10 -5.69 -8.07 4.23
N SER A 11 -5.37 -6.77 4.19
CA SER A 11 -6.29 -5.71 4.59
C SER A 11 -7.37 -5.36 3.56
N GLY A 12 -7.23 -5.79 2.30
CA GLY A 12 -8.25 -5.55 1.25
C GLY A 12 -7.92 -4.41 0.28
N LYS A 13 -6.70 -3.84 0.34
CA LYS A 13 -6.24 -2.75 -0.53
C LYS A 13 -6.55 -2.94 -2.00
N SER A 14 -6.07 -4.03 -2.60
CA SER A 14 -6.21 -4.24 -4.05
C SER A 14 -7.66 -4.27 -4.52
N THR A 15 -8.58 -4.78 -3.69
CA THR A 15 -10.02 -4.76 -3.99
C THR A 15 -10.56 -3.33 -3.97
N VAL A 16 -10.29 -2.58 -2.89
CA VAL A 16 -10.77 -1.20 -2.76
C VAL A 16 -10.12 -0.28 -3.81
N ALA A 17 -8.83 -0.44 -4.08
CA ALA A 17 -8.08 0.36 -5.04
C ALA A 17 -8.59 0.18 -6.46
N SER A 18 -8.82 -1.06 -6.89
CA SER A 18 -9.39 -1.35 -8.21
C SER A 18 -10.77 -0.73 -8.36
N THR A 19 -11.67 -0.94 -7.39
CA THR A 19 -13.04 -0.41 -7.48
C THR A 19 -13.07 1.12 -7.41
N LEU A 20 -12.20 1.73 -6.60
CA LEU A 20 -12.07 3.18 -6.52
C LEU A 20 -11.58 3.77 -7.85
N ALA A 21 -10.57 3.15 -8.47
CA ALA A 21 -10.06 3.58 -9.76
C ALA A 21 -11.12 3.49 -10.85
N ASP A 22 -11.86 2.37 -10.90
CA ASP A 22 -12.96 2.17 -11.85
C ASP A 22 -14.08 3.21 -11.68
N HIS A 23 -14.40 3.59 -10.43
CA HIS A 23 -15.42 4.61 -10.14
C HIS A 23 -14.98 6.02 -10.54
N LEU A 24 -13.71 6.36 -10.32
CA LEU A 24 -13.15 7.68 -10.64
C LEU A 24 -12.74 7.83 -12.11
N ASP A 25 -12.74 6.73 -12.89
CA ASP A 25 -12.13 6.66 -14.24
C ASP A 25 -10.61 6.97 -14.20
N TYR A 26 -9.93 6.44 -13.18
CA TYR A 26 -8.51 6.69 -12.89
C TYR A 26 -7.64 5.48 -13.23
N GLU A 27 -6.34 5.73 -13.46
CA GLU A 27 -5.37 4.64 -13.60
C GLU A 27 -5.13 3.97 -12.24
N HIS A 28 -5.30 2.65 -12.16
CA HIS A 28 -4.90 1.88 -10.98
C HIS A 28 -3.45 1.40 -11.11
N ILE A 29 -2.58 1.87 -10.22
CA ILE A 29 -1.17 1.46 -10.17
C ILE A 29 -0.92 0.70 -8.87
N SER A 30 -0.60 -0.59 -8.99
CA SER A 30 -0.27 -1.46 -7.85
C SER A 30 1.23 -1.66 -7.73
N GLY A 31 1.80 -1.39 -6.56
CA GLY A 31 3.17 -1.77 -6.20
C GLY A 31 3.40 -3.27 -6.29
N GLY A 32 2.35 -4.08 -6.11
CA GLY A 32 2.43 -5.53 -6.33
C GLY A 32 2.61 -5.90 -7.80
N ASP A 33 2.00 -5.15 -8.73
CA ASP A 33 2.19 -5.33 -10.17
C ASP A 33 3.56 -4.82 -10.62
N ILE A 34 4.02 -3.68 -10.10
CA ILE A 34 5.38 -3.18 -10.33
C ILE A 34 6.42 -4.20 -9.86
N PHE A 35 6.26 -4.75 -8.65
CA PHE A 35 7.16 -5.76 -8.11
C PHE A 35 7.19 -7.04 -8.95
N ARG A 36 6.04 -7.47 -9.48
CA ARG A 36 5.96 -8.59 -10.43
C ARG A 36 6.68 -8.27 -11.75
N GLY A 37 6.51 -7.06 -12.29
CA GLY A 37 7.22 -6.60 -13.47
C GLY A 37 8.74 -6.62 -13.29
N LEU A 38 9.24 -6.16 -12.14
CA LEU A 38 10.67 -6.19 -11.79
C LEU A 38 11.22 -7.63 -11.71
N ALA A 39 10.42 -8.60 -11.27
CA ALA A 39 10.77 -10.01 -11.28
C ALA A 39 10.87 -10.56 -12.72
N ASP A 40 9.86 -10.25 -13.54
CA ASP A 40 9.79 -10.68 -14.95
C ASP A 40 10.96 -10.12 -15.79
N GLU A 41 11.32 -8.84 -15.58
CA GLU A 41 12.48 -8.20 -16.23
C GLU A 41 13.81 -8.91 -15.92
N ARG A 42 13.92 -9.54 -14.75
CA ARG A 42 15.09 -10.30 -14.32
C ARG A 42 14.98 -11.79 -14.65
N GLY A 43 13.86 -12.22 -15.24
CA GLY A 43 13.59 -13.62 -15.57
C GLY A 43 13.47 -14.52 -14.34
N LEU A 44 13.05 -13.96 -13.20
CA LEU A 44 12.88 -14.67 -11.93
C LEU A 44 11.41 -14.93 -11.66
N THR A 45 11.11 -16.04 -11.01
CA THR A 45 9.77 -16.24 -10.44
C THR A 45 9.52 -15.26 -9.29
N LEU A 46 8.26 -15.00 -8.97
CA LEU A 46 7.91 -14.14 -7.85
C LEU A 46 8.49 -14.66 -6.52
N GLU A 47 8.58 -15.98 -6.34
CA GLU A 47 9.16 -16.59 -5.14
C GLU A 47 10.67 -16.30 -5.05
N GLU A 48 11.43 -16.58 -6.11
CA GLU A 48 12.88 -16.28 -6.18
C GLU A 48 13.15 -14.79 -6.01
N PHE A 49 12.31 -13.92 -6.58
CA PHE A 49 12.47 -12.47 -6.46
C PHE A 49 12.16 -11.95 -5.05
N ASN A 50 11.21 -12.56 -4.33
CA ASN A 50 10.99 -12.25 -2.91
C ASN A 50 12.19 -12.65 -2.05
N GLU A 51 12.78 -13.83 -2.29
CA GLU A 51 13.99 -14.25 -1.58
C GLU A 51 15.16 -13.29 -1.85
N LEU A 52 15.34 -12.88 -3.11
CA LEU A 52 16.35 -11.91 -3.49
C LEU A 52 16.12 -10.54 -2.83
N ALA A 53 14.87 -10.08 -2.73
CA ALA A 53 14.52 -8.82 -2.07
C ALA A 53 14.80 -8.84 -0.55
N GLU A 54 14.85 -10.00 0.10
CA GLU A 54 15.29 -10.11 1.50
C GLU A 54 16.80 -9.83 1.66
N GLU A 55 17.59 -10.03 0.60
CA GLU A 55 19.06 -9.90 0.62
C GLU A 55 19.57 -8.63 -0.07
N ASP A 56 18.83 -8.11 -1.06
CA ASP A 56 19.18 -6.94 -1.85
C ASP A 56 18.21 -5.76 -1.61
N PRO A 57 18.60 -4.78 -0.77
CA PRO A 57 17.81 -3.57 -0.52
C PRO A 57 17.45 -2.77 -1.76
N GLN A 58 18.21 -2.92 -2.86
CA GLN A 58 17.98 -2.16 -4.09
C GLN A 58 16.66 -2.54 -4.76
N ILE A 59 16.14 -3.74 -4.52
CA ILE A 59 14.85 -4.15 -5.08
C ILE A 59 13.71 -3.33 -4.48
N ASP A 60 13.66 -3.25 -3.15
CA ASP A 60 12.64 -2.43 -2.46
C ASP A 60 12.81 -0.95 -2.84
N LYS A 61 14.05 -0.44 -2.84
CA LYS A 61 14.34 0.95 -3.25
C LYS A 61 13.91 1.28 -4.67
N GLU A 62 14.09 0.36 -5.62
CA GLU A 62 13.66 0.56 -7.01
C GLU A 62 12.13 0.57 -7.11
N LEU A 63 11.43 -0.32 -6.41
CA LEU A 63 9.96 -0.28 -6.31
C LEU A 63 9.49 1.05 -5.71
N ASP A 64 10.05 1.44 -4.57
CA ASP A 64 9.65 2.64 -3.84
C ASP A 64 9.94 3.92 -4.64
N LYS A 65 11.07 3.94 -5.36
CA LYS A 65 11.39 5.02 -6.30
C LYS A 65 10.34 5.13 -7.41
N GLN A 66 9.96 4.01 -8.03
CA GLN A 66 8.94 4.03 -9.09
C GLN A 66 7.57 4.48 -8.58
N LEU A 67 7.19 4.09 -7.36
CA LEU A 67 5.96 4.57 -6.71
C LEU A 67 6.00 6.09 -6.51
N ARG A 68 7.13 6.63 -6.03
CA ARG A 68 7.30 8.06 -5.81
C ARG A 68 7.37 8.86 -7.12
N GLU A 69 8.07 8.36 -8.13
CA GLU A 69 8.11 8.98 -9.47
C GLU A 69 6.71 9.01 -10.10
N THR A 70 5.96 7.91 -9.99
CA THR A 70 4.56 7.86 -10.43
C THR A 70 3.71 8.92 -9.74
N ALA A 71 3.81 9.02 -8.42
CA ALA A 71 3.06 10.01 -7.65
C ALA A 71 3.40 11.45 -8.04
N ARG A 72 4.67 11.71 -8.38
CA ARG A 72 5.13 13.04 -8.76
C ARG A 72 4.70 13.47 -10.17
N GLU A 73 4.63 12.51 -11.09
CA GLU A 73 4.49 12.80 -12.53
C GLU A 73 3.08 12.61 -13.07
N ARG A 74 2.21 11.89 -12.34
CA ARG A 74 0.88 11.50 -12.82
C ARG A 74 -0.23 12.02 -11.92
N ASP A 75 -1.26 12.53 -12.57
CA ASP A 75 -2.56 12.83 -11.99
C ASP A 75 -3.57 11.75 -12.40
N ASP A 76 -4.71 11.71 -11.71
CA ASP A 76 -5.84 10.80 -12.00
C ASP A 76 -5.44 9.33 -11.83
N VAL A 77 -4.81 9.06 -10.68
CA VAL A 77 -4.24 7.76 -10.30
C VAL A 77 -4.75 7.32 -8.93
N VAL A 78 -5.05 6.03 -8.80
CA VAL A 78 -5.13 5.33 -7.52
C VAL A 78 -3.87 4.50 -7.34
N LEU A 79 -3.00 4.93 -6.42
CA LEU A 79 -1.71 4.29 -6.14
C LEU A 79 -1.82 3.36 -4.93
N GLU A 80 -1.68 2.06 -5.16
CA GLU A 80 -1.83 1.02 -4.14
C GLU A 80 -0.48 0.37 -3.84
N SER A 81 -0.08 0.38 -2.57
CA SER A 81 1.12 -0.34 -2.10
C SER A 81 1.04 -0.48 -0.59
N ARG A 82 2.00 -1.16 0.04
CA ARG A 82 2.13 -1.16 1.50
C ARG A 82 2.49 0.24 2.03
N LEU A 83 3.37 0.95 1.32
CA LEU A 83 3.87 2.28 1.66
C LEU A 83 3.39 3.39 0.70
N ALA A 84 2.31 3.20 -0.07
CA ALA A 84 1.91 4.17 -1.09
C ALA A 84 1.75 5.60 -0.53
N GLY A 85 1.07 5.75 0.61
CA GLY A 85 0.92 7.04 1.28
C GLY A 85 2.24 7.66 1.74
N TRP A 86 3.20 6.85 2.19
CA TRP A 86 4.54 7.32 2.54
C TRP A 86 5.36 7.72 1.30
N MET A 87 5.29 6.95 0.22
CA MET A 87 6.08 7.22 -1.00
C MET A 87 5.52 8.38 -1.82
N ALA A 88 4.21 8.48 -1.91
CA ALA A 88 3.52 9.57 -2.59
C ALA A 88 3.48 10.86 -1.76
N GLY A 89 3.73 10.79 -0.45
CA GLY A 89 3.85 11.90 0.48
C GLY A 89 3.12 13.18 0.10
N GLU A 90 3.90 14.20 -0.27
CA GLU A 90 3.43 15.55 -0.61
C GLU A 90 2.64 15.65 -1.93
N TYR A 91 2.61 14.60 -2.74
CA TYR A 91 1.93 14.56 -4.04
C TYR A 91 0.50 14.04 -3.94
N ALA A 92 0.17 13.25 -2.91
CA ALA A 92 -1.15 12.65 -2.78
C ALA A 92 -2.17 13.64 -2.21
N ASP A 93 -3.29 13.80 -2.90
CA ASP A 93 -4.43 14.60 -2.43
C ASP A 93 -5.14 13.91 -1.25
N ILE A 94 -5.25 12.57 -1.28
CA ILE A 94 -5.86 11.78 -0.20
C ILE A 94 -5.03 10.52 0.07
N LYS A 95 -4.69 10.29 1.34
CA LYS A 95 -3.96 9.11 1.81
C LYS A 95 -4.84 8.23 2.69
N ILE A 96 -5.10 7.01 2.23
CA ILE A 96 -6.01 6.07 2.89
C ILE A 96 -5.22 4.88 3.44
N TRP A 97 -5.48 4.54 4.71
CA TRP A 97 -4.95 3.34 5.35
C TRP A 97 -6.06 2.31 5.55
N LEU A 98 -5.85 1.09 5.06
CA LEU A 98 -6.74 -0.04 5.29
C LEU A 98 -6.06 -1.09 6.16
N ASP A 99 -6.71 -1.50 7.23
CA ASP A 99 -6.22 -2.58 8.10
C ASP A 99 -7.35 -3.51 8.57
N ALA A 100 -6.98 -4.66 9.10
CA ALA A 100 -7.85 -5.57 9.84
C ALA A 100 -7.01 -6.29 10.91
N PRO A 101 -7.64 -6.82 11.98
CA PRO A 101 -6.93 -7.63 12.96
C PRO A 101 -6.15 -8.75 12.26
N LEU A 102 -4.92 -9.02 12.71
CA LEU A 102 -4.01 -10.00 12.11
C LEU A 102 -4.70 -11.34 11.82
N GLY A 103 -5.51 -11.86 12.75
CA GLY A 103 -6.25 -13.10 12.55
C GLY A 103 -7.21 -13.07 11.36
N THR A 104 -7.84 -11.92 11.07
CA THR A 104 -8.69 -11.72 9.90
C THR A 104 -7.86 -11.65 8.63
N ARG A 105 -6.76 -10.87 8.64
CA ARG A 105 -5.84 -10.77 7.50
C ARG A 105 -5.27 -12.14 7.12
N CYS A 106 -4.80 -12.91 8.10
CA CYS A 106 -4.25 -14.24 7.89
C CYS A 106 -5.28 -15.25 7.37
N ARG A 107 -6.57 -15.14 7.75
CA ARG A 107 -7.63 -15.97 7.15
C ARG A 107 -7.83 -15.65 5.68
N ARG A 108 -7.88 -14.36 5.31
CA ARG A 108 -8.01 -13.92 3.91
C ARG A 108 -6.81 -14.36 3.07
N ILE A 109 -5.60 -14.21 3.61
CA ILE A 109 -4.35 -14.66 2.97
C ILE A 109 -4.34 -16.19 2.80
N ALA A 110 -4.75 -16.91 3.84
CA ALA A 110 -4.82 -18.38 3.83
C ALA A 110 -5.77 -18.90 2.75
N GLU A 111 -6.96 -18.30 2.64
CA GLU A 111 -7.95 -18.64 1.61
C GLU A 111 -7.42 -18.35 0.20
N ARG A 112 -6.84 -17.17 -0.02
CA ARG A 112 -6.28 -16.76 -1.31
C ARG A 112 -5.15 -17.69 -1.78
N GLU A 113 -4.31 -18.14 -0.87
CA GLU A 113 -3.08 -18.89 -1.19
C GLU A 113 -3.20 -20.39 -0.93
N GLY A 114 -4.39 -20.89 -0.60
CA GLY A 114 -4.64 -22.32 -0.39
C GLY A 114 -3.86 -22.93 0.78
N LYS A 115 -3.59 -22.15 1.83
CA LYS A 115 -2.80 -22.57 3.01
C LYS A 115 -3.62 -22.53 4.30
N THR A 116 -3.05 -23.03 5.40
CA THR A 116 -3.73 -22.97 6.70
C THR A 116 -3.62 -21.57 7.32
N PRO A 117 -4.61 -21.11 8.12
CA PRO A 117 -4.49 -19.84 8.84
C PRO A 117 -3.26 -19.73 9.74
N ALA A 118 -2.79 -20.85 10.30
CA ALA A 118 -1.59 -20.88 11.13
C ALA A 118 -0.31 -20.68 10.31
N ALA A 119 -0.19 -21.33 9.14
CA ALA A 119 0.93 -21.13 8.22
C ALA A 119 0.95 -19.68 7.71
N ALA A 120 -0.20 -19.18 7.22
CA ALA A 120 -0.36 -17.80 6.78
C ALA A 120 0.05 -16.79 7.86
N ARG A 121 -0.32 -17.04 9.12
CA ARG A 121 0.05 -16.18 10.24
C ARG A 121 1.56 -16.15 10.47
N LYS A 122 2.21 -17.31 10.55
CA LYS A 122 3.66 -17.38 10.77
C LYS A 122 4.45 -16.66 9.68
N GLU A 123 4.05 -16.85 8.42
CA GLU A 123 4.68 -16.19 7.27
C GLU A 123 4.42 -14.68 7.27
N THR A 124 3.19 -14.26 7.57
CA THR A 124 2.82 -12.83 7.62
C THR A 124 3.58 -12.12 8.74
N GLU A 125 3.66 -12.70 9.94
CA GLU A 125 4.42 -12.11 11.05
C GLU A 125 5.92 -12.00 10.73
N LYS A 126 6.53 -13.03 10.12
CA LYS A 126 7.94 -12.99 9.68
C LYS A 126 8.15 -11.88 8.64
N ARG A 127 7.29 -11.83 7.62
CA ARG A 127 7.36 -10.86 6.53
C ARG A 127 7.21 -9.44 7.04
N GLU A 128 6.19 -9.17 7.86
CA GLU A 128 5.92 -7.85 8.44
C GLU A 128 7.07 -7.36 9.30
N ALA A 129 7.65 -8.22 10.13
CA ALA A 129 8.80 -7.84 10.95
C ALA A 129 10.02 -7.47 10.10
N SER A 130 10.28 -8.21 9.02
CA SER A 130 11.38 -7.93 8.09
C SER A 130 11.15 -6.63 7.32
N GLU A 131 9.96 -6.46 6.74
CA GLU A 131 9.58 -5.24 5.99
C GLU A 131 9.64 -3.99 6.89
N ASN A 132 9.04 -4.02 8.09
CA ASN A 132 9.05 -2.87 9.00
C ASN A 132 10.47 -2.49 9.45
N ALA A 133 11.34 -3.47 9.68
CA ALA A 133 12.75 -3.20 10.01
C ALA A 133 13.48 -2.50 8.85
N ARG A 134 13.20 -2.91 7.61
CA ARG A 134 13.77 -2.29 6.40
C ARG A 134 13.26 -0.87 6.21
N TYR A 135 11.98 -0.61 6.42
CA TYR A 135 11.41 0.75 6.30
C TYR A 135 12.03 1.74 7.28
N ALA A 136 12.19 1.33 8.53
CA ALA A 136 12.88 2.12 9.54
C ALA A 136 14.36 2.34 9.16
N GLN A 137 15.04 1.32 8.64
CA GLN A 137 16.46 1.41 8.26
C GLN A 137 16.71 2.29 7.03
N TYR A 138 15.86 2.18 6.00
CA TYR A 138 16.09 2.82 4.71
C TYR A 138 15.57 4.25 4.68
N TYR A 139 14.42 4.47 5.33
CA TYR A 139 13.63 5.68 5.14
C TYR A 139 13.35 6.44 6.44
N ASP A 140 13.76 5.91 7.60
CA ASP A 140 13.32 6.38 8.93
C ASP A 140 11.79 6.34 9.13
N ILE A 141 11.08 5.49 8.38
CA ILE A 141 9.63 5.37 8.47
C ILE A 141 9.24 4.44 9.63
N ASP A 142 8.39 4.94 10.54
CA ASP A 142 7.62 4.10 11.44
C ASP A 142 6.34 3.62 10.74
N PHE A 143 6.29 2.32 10.43
CA PHE A 143 5.13 1.73 9.74
C PHE A 143 3.83 1.81 10.55
N ASP A 144 3.93 1.88 11.88
CA ASP A 144 2.78 1.98 12.76
C ASP A 144 2.33 3.43 12.97
N ASP A 145 3.08 4.41 12.45
CA ASP A 145 2.65 5.81 12.42
C ASP A 145 1.58 5.99 11.33
N LEU A 146 0.35 6.19 11.79
CA LEU A 146 -0.79 6.42 10.90
C LEU A 146 -1.16 7.90 10.78
N THR A 147 -0.41 8.82 11.40
CA THR A 147 -0.75 10.25 11.46
C THR A 147 -0.72 10.92 10.10
N ILE A 148 0.03 10.36 9.14
CA ILE A 148 0.05 10.86 7.76
C ILE A 148 -1.24 10.55 7.00
N TYR A 149 -2.09 9.62 7.45
CA TYR A 149 -3.26 9.18 6.69
C TYR A 149 -4.50 10.00 7.02
N ASP A 150 -5.18 10.44 5.98
CA ASP A 150 -6.39 11.26 6.07
C ASP A 150 -7.62 10.42 6.44
N LEU A 151 -7.61 9.12 6.09
CA LEU A 151 -8.63 8.15 6.45
C LEU A 151 -8.01 6.79 6.83
N SER A 152 -8.34 6.28 8.02
CA SER A 152 -7.96 4.93 8.46
C SER A 152 -9.20 4.07 8.69
N VAL A 153 -9.29 2.94 7.96
CA VAL A 153 -10.48 2.07 7.97
C VAL A 153 -10.12 0.67 8.44
N ASN A 154 -10.82 0.21 9.49
CA ASN A 154 -10.80 -1.19 9.88
C ASN A 154 -11.78 -2.00 9.01
N THR A 155 -11.23 -2.80 8.12
CA THR A 155 -11.94 -3.60 7.11
C THR A 155 -12.50 -4.91 7.64
N ALA A 156 -12.40 -5.20 8.94
CA ALA A 156 -12.86 -6.49 9.50
C ALA A 156 -14.33 -6.50 9.88
N ARG A 157 -14.95 -5.33 10.01
CA ARG A 157 -16.35 -5.18 10.44
C ARG A 157 -17.34 -5.38 9.28
N TRP A 158 -16.94 -5.01 8.07
CA TRP A 158 -17.81 -4.95 6.89
C TRP A 158 -17.29 -5.83 5.75
N GLY A 159 -18.16 -6.07 4.76
CA GLY A 159 -17.77 -6.71 3.52
C GLY A 159 -16.93 -5.77 2.64
N PRO A 160 -16.32 -6.31 1.56
CA PRO A 160 -15.50 -5.50 0.65
C PRO A 160 -16.30 -4.35 0.01
N ASP A 161 -17.57 -4.58 -0.33
CA ASP A 161 -18.42 -3.58 -0.97
C ASP A 161 -18.70 -2.41 -0.01
N GLU A 162 -19.09 -2.68 1.23
CA GLU A 162 -19.37 -1.60 2.19
C GLU A 162 -18.10 -0.86 2.65
N VAL A 163 -16.94 -1.54 2.71
CA VAL A 163 -15.65 -0.84 2.94
C VAL A 163 -15.36 0.11 1.78
N THR A 164 -15.64 -0.33 0.55
CA THR A 164 -15.45 0.48 -0.64
C THR A 164 -16.40 1.68 -0.64
N ASP A 165 -17.67 1.51 -0.26
CA ASP A 165 -18.62 2.62 -0.14
C ASP A 165 -18.14 3.70 0.85
N ILE A 166 -17.54 3.30 1.97
CA ILE A 166 -16.97 4.24 2.95
C ILE A 166 -15.84 5.06 2.32
N VAL A 167 -14.95 4.39 1.60
CA VAL A 167 -13.80 5.02 0.92
C VAL A 167 -14.28 5.94 -0.20
N LEU A 168 -15.20 5.47 -1.04
CA LEU A 168 -15.81 6.26 -2.11
C LEU A 168 -16.47 7.51 -1.57
N TYR A 169 -17.26 7.38 -0.52
CA TYR A 169 -17.92 8.54 0.09
C TYR A 169 -16.89 9.58 0.59
N ALA A 170 -15.81 9.14 1.21
CA ALA A 170 -14.76 10.05 1.68
C ALA A 170 -14.06 10.76 0.51
N VAL A 171 -13.75 10.04 -0.56
CA VAL A 171 -13.09 10.58 -1.76
C VAL A 171 -14.01 11.51 -2.54
N ASP A 172 -15.26 11.12 -2.80
CA ASP A 172 -16.25 11.93 -3.51
C ASP A 172 -16.64 13.21 -2.72
N SER A 173 -16.49 13.17 -1.39
CA SER A 173 -16.75 14.33 -0.52
C SER A 173 -15.55 15.28 -0.40
N TYR A 174 -14.39 14.95 -0.99
CA TYR A 174 -13.21 15.82 -0.94
C TYR A 174 -13.39 17.04 -1.84
N VAL A 175 -13.16 18.22 -1.27
CA VAL A 175 -13.29 19.50 -1.97
C VAL A 175 -11.96 20.24 -1.90
N PRO A 176 -11.15 20.26 -2.97
CA PRO A 176 -9.81 20.85 -2.96
C PRO A 176 -9.76 22.31 -2.51
N SER A 177 -10.82 23.09 -2.78
CA SER A 177 -10.89 24.49 -2.35
C SER A 177 -11.13 24.70 -0.85
N GLN A 178 -11.48 23.64 -0.12
CA GLN A 178 -11.70 23.64 1.34
C GLN A 178 -10.57 22.91 2.08
N ASP A 179 -9.58 22.38 1.34
CA ASP A 179 -8.45 21.67 1.89
C ASP A 179 -7.51 22.62 2.63
N GLU A 180 -7.12 22.25 3.86
CA GLU A 180 -6.13 22.97 4.66
C GLU A 180 -4.69 22.63 4.25
N GLY A 181 -4.53 21.71 3.31
CA GLY A 181 -3.27 21.22 2.77
C GLY A 181 -2.94 19.83 3.29
N PRO A 182 -2.08 19.09 2.57
CA PRO A 182 -1.71 17.74 2.96
C PRO A 182 -0.92 17.76 4.28
N THR A 183 -1.16 16.74 5.13
CA THR A 183 -0.31 16.49 6.30
C THR A 183 1.15 16.36 5.85
N PRO A 184 2.07 17.20 6.36
CA PRO A 184 3.49 17.11 6.02
C PRO A 184 4.04 15.74 6.42
N ILE A 185 4.88 15.17 5.55
CA ILE A 185 5.70 14.01 5.88
C ILE A 185 7.10 14.53 6.22
N ASP A 186 7.37 14.66 7.51
CA ASP A 186 8.66 15.08 8.03
C ASP A 186 9.58 13.87 8.25
N ASP A 187 10.90 14.12 8.29
CA ASP A 187 11.93 13.16 8.72
C ASP A 187 12.06 11.84 7.90
N VAL A 188 11.49 11.77 6.69
CA VAL A 188 11.66 10.62 5.78
C VAL A 188 12.83 10.81 4.82
N ARG A 189 13.68 9.78 4.67
CA ARG A 189 14.82 9.80 3.74
C ARG A 189 14.47 9.18 2.39
N TYR A 190 14.32 9.97 1.34
CA TYR A 190 14.13 9.46 -0.03
C TYR A 190 15.46 9.31 -0.78
N GLU A 191 16.43 8.58 -0.19
CA GLU A 191 17.70 8.25 -0.83
C GLU A 191 17.62 6.85 -1.45
N PHE A 192 17.27 6.79 -2.74
CA PHE A 192 17.17 5.54 -3.51
C PHE A 192 18.57 5.08 -3.93
#